data_AF-A0A8C5I321-F1
#
_entry.id   AF-A0A8C5I321-F1
#
_cell.length_a   1.000
_cell.length_b   1.000
_cell.length_c   1.000
_cell.angle_alpha   90.00
_cell.angle_beta   90.00
_cell.angle_gamma   90.00
#
_symmetry.space_group_name_H-M   'P 1'
#
loop_
_entity.id
_entity.type
_entity.pdbx_description
1 polymer ?
#
loop_
_entity_poly.entity_id
_entity_poly.type
_entity_poly.pdbx_seq_one_letter_code
_entity_poly.pdbx_strand_id
1 'polypeptide(L)'
;METMDGTPLRCFREEQTAERFVDDGVETVTSLEQKKVERSIEEVISVYKQLHSLPQPTLLREQHYQYLKKGLRHLSDAYECLDASRPWLCFWILHSLELLEEPIPAAVASDVCQFLARCQSPTGGFAGGPGQHAHLAPTYAAVNALCIIGTEEAYDIIDRYCPPAMFTFSIQRITVEESCSESRLTGPFQCWGVLHQTGRNGFGRRVG
;
A
#
# COMPACT_ATOMS: atom_id res chain seq x y z
N MET A 1 -11.43 24.52 7.62
CA MET A 1 -11.05 25.75 6.92
C MET A 1 -9.56 25.68 6.68
N GLU A 2 -9.18 25.09 5.55
CA GLU A 2 -7.83 25.18 5.00
C GLU A 2 -8.02 25.76 3.59
N THR A 3 -7.44 26.93 3.36
CA THR A 3 -7.42 27.54 2.03
C THR A 3 -6.46 26.73 1.17
N MET A 4 -7.01 25.82 0.36
CA MET A 4 -6.27 25.22 -0.76
C MET A 4 -5.78 26.37 -1.64
N ASP A 5 -4.48 26.56 -1.62
CA ASP A 5 -3.78 27.54 -2.44
C ASP A 5 -4.24 27.40 -3.90
N GLY A 6 -4.79 28.47 -4.46
CA GLY A 6 -5.33 28.53 -5.83
C GLY A 6 -4.25 28.47 -6.92
N THR A 7 -3.08 27.94 -6.58
CA THR A 7 -1.97 27.75 -7.51
C THR A 7 -2.36 26.67 -8.54
N PRO A 8 -2.31 26.99 -9.85
CA PRO A 8 -2.66 26.03 -10.89
C PRO A 8 -1.71 24.83 -10.88
N LEU A 9 -2.20 23.65 -11.27
CA LEU A 9 -1.37 22.45 -11.39
C LEU A 9 -0.14 22.73 -12.24
N ARG A 10 1.00 22.12 -11.89
CA ARG A 10 2.25 22.25 -12.67
C ARG A 10 2.03 21.93 -14.16
N CYS A 11 1.23 20.89 -14.45
CA CYS A 11 0.90 20.49 -15.81
C CYS A 11 -0.05 21.46 -16.55
N PHE A 12 -0.56 22.50 -15.86
CA PHE A 12 -1.41 23.51 -16.49
C PHE A 12 -0.65 24.77 -16.90
N ARG A 13 0.59 24.93 -16.44
CA ARG A 13 1.43 26.08 -16.75
C ARG A 13 1.74 26.15 -18.24
N GLU A 14 1.79 27.36 -18.79
CA GLU A 14 2.12 27.58 -20.20
C GLU A 14 3.55 27.13 -20.53
N GLU A 15 4.47 27.18 -19.56
CA GLU A 15 5.84 26.71 -19.73
C GLU A 15 5.94 25.18 -19.90
N GLN A 16 4.88 24.41 -19.64
CA GLN A 16 4.91 22.96 -19.75
C GLN A 16 5.21 22.49 -21.19
N THR A 17 4.85 23.28 -22.21
CA THR A 17 5.16 22.93 -23.60
C THR A 17 6.66 22.90 -23.88
N ALA A 18 7.47 23.63 -23.10
CA ALA A 18 8.93 23.59 -23.20
C ALA A 18 9.54 22.30 -22.62
N GLU A 19 8.79 21.55 -21.81
CA GLU A 19 9.24 20.30 -21.19
C GLU A 19 8.99 19.07 -22.09
N ARG A 20 8.48 19.26 -23.32
CA ARG A 20 8.24 18.16 -24.27
C ARG A 20 9.55 17.59 -24.77
N PHE A 21 9.53 16.29 -25.08
CA PHE A 21 10.68 15.61 -25.62
C PHE A 21 11.09 16.19 -26.99
N VAL A 22 12.38 16.51 -27.10
CA VAL A 22 13.04 16.95 -28.34
C VAL A 22 13.93 15.81 -28.81
N ASP A 23 13.76 15.37 -30.05
CA ASP A 23 14.51 14.23 -30.61
C ASP A 23 15.75 14.66 -31.41
N ASP A 24 16.10 15.94 -31.39
CA ASP A 24 17.28 16.51 -32.07
C ASP A 24 17.39 16.16 -33.57
N GLY A 25 16.26 15.84 -34.20
CA GLY A 25 16.20 15.36 -35.59
C GLY A 25 16.69 13.93 -35.79
N VAL A 26 16.89 13.16 -34.72
CA VAL A 26 17.32 11.76 -34.74
C VAL A 26 16.19 10.86 -34.22
N GLU A 27 15.34 10.41 -35.13
CA GLU A 27 14.24 9.53 -34.78
C GLU A 27 14.71 8.09 -34.55
N THR A 28 14.22 7.49 -33.47
CA THR A 28 14.43 6.10 -33.05
C THR A 28 13.12 5.50 -32.56
N VAL A 29 13.11 4.20 -32.28
CA VAL A 29 11.95 3.54 -31.64
C VAL A 29 11.62 4.22 -30.30
N THR A 30 12.63 4.57 -29.49
CA THR A 30 12.43 5.26 -28.22
C THR A 30 11.79 6.62 -28.38
N SER A 31 12.24 7.44 -29.34
CA SER A 31 11.65 8.77 -29.57
C SER A 31 10.21 8.68 -30.08
N LEU A 32 9.92 7.70 -30.93
CA LEU A 32 8.57 7.45 -31.44
C LEU A 32 7.60 7.09 -30.31
N GLU A 33 7.99 6.15 -29.44
CA GLU A 33 7.14 5.76 -28.30
C GLU A 33 6.97 6.89 -27.28
N GLN A 34 8.04 7.64 -26.98
CA GLN A 34 7.95 8.82 -26.10
C GLN A 34 6.97 9.87 -26.64
N LYS A 35 7.07 10.21 -27.94
CA LYS A 35 6.17 11.17 -28.60
C LYS A 35 4.71 10.70 -28.60
N LYS A 36 4.46 9.39 -28.73
CA LYS A 36 3.11 8.81 -28.64
C LYS A 36 2.52 8.98 -27.24
N VAL A 37 3.30 8.68 -26.19
CA VAL A 37 2.87 8.83 -24.80
C VAL A 37 2.59 10.30 -24.49
N GLU A 38 3.48 11.22 -24.87
CA GLU A 38 3.27 12.66 -24.62
C GLU A 38 1.99 13.20 -25.25
N ARG A 39 1.67 12.75 -26.48
CA ARG A 39 0.42 13.14 -27.14
C ARG A 39 -0.81 12.64 -26.38
N SER A 40 -0.81 11.38 -25.95
CA SER A 40 -1.92 10.81 -25.19
C SER A 40 -2.11 11.51 -23.84
N ILE A 41 -1.03 11.85 -23.14
CA ILE A 41 -1.09 12.56 -21.87
C ILE A 41 -1.55 14.01 -22.05
N GLU A 42 -1.11 14.69 -23.12
CA GLU A 42 -1.58 16.04 -23.46
C GLU A 42 -3.09 16.07 -23.69
N GLU A 43 -3.66 15.07 -24.37
CA GLU A 43 -5.10 14.93 -24.56
C GLU A 43 -5.83 14.79 -23.22
N VAL A 44 -5.34 13.93 -22.31
CA VAL A 44 -5.92 13.75 -20.96
C VAL A 44 -5.90 15.07 -20.17
N ILE A 45 -4.76 15.77 -20.17
CA ILE A 45 -4.63 17.06 -19.47
C ILE A 45 -5.58 18.10 -20.08
N SER A 46 -5.69 18.15 -21.41
CA SER A 46 -6.54 19.10 -22.12
C SER A 46 -8.02 18.87 -21.83
N VAL A 47 -8.47 17.60 -21.83
CA VAL A 47 -9.84 17.22 -21.46
C VAL A 47 -10.13 17.60 -20.01
N TYR A 48 -9.19 17.33 -19.09
CA TYR A 48 -9.37 17.70 -17.69
C TYR A 48 -9.52 19.22 -17.52
N LYS A 49 -8.64 20.02 -18.16
CA LYS A 49 -8.70 21.50 -18.14
C LYS A 49 -10.04 22.04 -18.65
N GLN A 50 -10.63 21.40 -19.66
CA GLN A 50 -11.90 21.83 -20.25
C GLN A 50 -13.11 21.48 -19.37
N LEU A 51 -13.08 20.32 -18.71
CA LEU A 51 -14.23 19.79 -17.97
C LEU A 51 -14.28 20.20 -16.50
N HIS A 52 -13.13 20.51 -15.88
CA HIS A 52 -13.05 20.75 -14.44
C HIS A 52 -12.63 22.19 -14.13
N SER A 53 -13.40 22.84 -13.26
CA SER A 53 -13.06 24.16 -12.68
C SER A 53 -12.25 24.05 -11.39
N LEU A 54 -12.06 22.83 -10.87
CA LEU A 54 -11.28 22.57 -9.65
C LEU A 54 -9.78 22.61 -9.95
N PRO A 55 -8.95 23.13 -9.03
CA PRO A 55 -7.51 23.19 -9.22
C PRO A 55 -6.84 21.82 -9.09
N GLN A 56 -7.46 20.81 -8.48
CA GLN A 56 -6.83 19.51 -8.22
C GLN A 56 -7.74 18.32 -8.54
N PRO A 57 -7.21 17.25 -9.15
CA PRO A 57 -7.96 16.02 -9.39
C PRO A 57 -8.32 15.32 -8.07
N THR A 58 -9.55 14.84 -7.99
CA THR A 58 -10.03 14.09 -6.82
C THR A 58 -9.69 12.61 -6.97
N LEU A 59 -9.05 12.03 -5.95
CA LEU A 59 -8.87 10.59 -5.85
C LEU A 59 -10.23 9.90 -5.64
N LEU A 60 -10.60 8.97 -6.52
CA LEU A 60 -11.86 8.23 -6.47
C LEU A 60 -11.82 7.08 -5.45
N ARG A 61 -11.62 7.42 -4.16
CA ARG A 61 -11.36 6.44 -3.06
C ARG A 61 -12.38 5.29 -3.04
N GLU A 62 -13.67 5.58 -3.11
CA GLU A 62 -14.73 4.55 -3.07
C GLU A 62 -14.64 3.56 -4.24
N GLN A 63 -14.34 4.04 -5.45
CA GLN A 63 -14.22 3.15 -6.61
C GLN A 63 -13.01 2.22 -6.48
N HIS A 64 -11.88 2.75 -5.98
CA HIS A 64 -10.71 1.94 -5.68
C HIS A 64 -10.98 0.93 -4.56
N TYR A 65 -11.67 1.33 -3.49
CA TYR A 65 -12.07 0.43 -2.40
C TYR A 65 -12.91 -0.75 -2.92
N GLN A 66 -13.94 -0.49 -3.73
CA GLN A 66 -14.79 -1.55 -4.29
C GLN A 66 -14.01 -2.51 -5.21
N TYR A 67 -13.09 -1.97 -6.02
CA TYR A 67 -12.21 -2.77 -6.86
C TYR A 67 -11.31 -3.70 -6.02
N LEU A 68 -10.63 -3.14 -5.01
CA LEU A 68 -9.72 -3.88 -4.12
C LEU A 68 -10.45 -4.96 -3.31
N LYS A 69 -11.61 -4.61 -2.74
CA LYS A 69 -12.45 -5.53 -1.97
C LYS A 69 -12.89 -6.74 -2.80
N LYS A 70 -13.25 -6.52 -4.07
CA LYS A 70 -13.59 -7.61 -4.99
C LYS A 70 -12.36 -8.48 -5.30
N GLY A 71 -11.23 -7.84 -5.61
CA GLY A 71 -9.98 -8.51 -5.96
C GLY A 71 -9.42 -9.42 -4.86
N LEU A 72 -9.67 -9.10 -3.59
CA LEU A 72 -9.21 -9.91 -2.46
C LEU A 72 -9.95 -11.26 -2.34
N ARG A 73 -11.15 -11.37 -2.92
CA ARG A 73 -12.00 -12.57 -2.83
C ARG A 73 -11.95 -13.40 -4.09
N HIS A 74 -12.05 -12.77 -5.26
CA HIS A 74 -12.10 -13.48 -6.53
C HIS A 74 -11.43 -12.67 -7.64
N LEU A 75 -10.60 -13.36 -8.42
CA LEU A 75 -9.93 -12.83 -9.60
C LEU A 75 -10.34 -13.68 -10.80
N SER A 76 -10.48 -13.02 -11.95
CA SER A 76 -10.77 -13.70 -13.22
C SER A 76 -9.57 -14.48 -13.73
N ASP A 77 -9.82 -15.33 -14.74
CA ASP A 77 -8.81 -16.04 -15.54
C ASP A 77 -7.69 -15.14 -16.10
N ALA A 78 -7.97 -13.85 -16.33
CA ALA A 78 -6.94 -12.86 -16.69
C ALA A 78 -5.75 -12.78 -15.70
N TYR A 79 -5.90 -13.28 -14.46
CA TYR A 79 -4.85 -13.32 -13.44
C TYR A 79 -4.09 -14.67 -13.40
N GLU A 80 -4.36 -15.60 -14.31
CA GLU A 80 -3.64 -16.89 -14.37
C GLU A 80 -2.13 -16.71 -14.52
N CYS A 81 -1.67 -15.68 -15.23
CA CYS A 81 -0.25 -15.36 -15.35
C CYS A 81 0.40 -14.96 -14.00
N LEU A 82 -0.41 -14.68 -12.97
CA LEU A 82 0.01 -14.33 -11.62
C LEU A 82 -0.26 -15.45 -10.60
N ASP A 83 -0.56 -16.68 -11.03
CA ASP A 83 -0.79 -17.80 -10.11
C ASP A 83 0.45 -18.12 -9.23
N ALA A 84 1.65 -17.88 -9.75
CA ALA A 84 2.90 -17.96 -8.98
C ALA A 84 3.25 -16.67 -8.22
N SER A 85 2.31 -15.73 -8.09
CA SER A 85 2.48 -14.43 -7.44
C SER A 85 1.27 -14.07 -6.58
N ARG A 86 0.58 -15.06 -6.01
CA ARG A 86 -0.61 -14.80 -5.18
C ARG A 86 -0.32 -14.06 -3.88
N PRO A 87 0.80 -14.28 -3.18
CA PRO A 87 1.20 -13.40 -2.08
C PRO A 87 1.42 -11.94 -2.51
N TRP A 88 1.86 -11.68 -3.74
CA TRP A 88 1.94 -10.30 -4.27
C TRP A 88 0.56 -9.68 -4.40
N LEU A 89 -0.43 -10.43 -4.87
CA LEU A 89 -1.81 -9.95 -4.94
C LEU A 89 -2.36 -9.61 -3.55
N CYS A 90 -2.10 -10.44 -2.54
CA CYS A 90 -2.44 -10.10 -1.15
C CYS A 90 -1.76 -8.80 -0.69
N PHE A 91 -0.45 -8.68 -0.89
CA PHE A 91 0.30 -7.48 -0.50
C PHE A 91 -0.19 -6.22 -1.20
N TRP A 92 -0.28 -6.22 -2.53
CA TRP A 92 -0.71 -5.06 -3.30
C TRP A 92 -2.11 -4.59 -2.91
N ILE A 93 -3.03 -5.53 -2.70
CA ILE A 93 -4.41 -5.19 -2.33
C ILE A 93 -4.48 -4.65 -0.91
N LEU A 94 -3.87 -5.35 0.06
CA LEU A 94 -3.90 -4.93 1.48
C LEU A 94 -3.18 -3.60 1.68
N HIS A 95 -2.02 -3.40 1.05
CA HIS A 95 -1.29 -2.14 1.14
C HIS A 95 -2.05 -0.99 0.47
N SER A 96 -2.75 -1.25 -0.65
CA SER A 96 -3.60 -0.23 -1.26
C SER A 96 -4.77 0.16 -0.35
N LEU A 97 -5.37 -0.79 0.37
CA LEU A 97 -6.42 -0.51 1.36
C LEU A 97 -5.86 0.28 2.55
N GLU A 98 -4.67 -0.06 3.04
CA GLU A 98 -3.97 0.68 4.09
C GLU A 98 -3.71 2.14 3.68
N LEU A 99 -3.20 2.38 2.47
CA LEU A 99 -2.99 3.74 1.92
C LEU A 99 -4.29 4.52 1.74
N LEU A 100 -5.41 3.83 1.51
CA LEU A 100 -6.75 4.42 1.47
C LEU A 100 -7.37 4.58 2.87
N GLU A 101 -6.67 4.17 3.94
CA GLU A 101 -7.14 4.18 5.33
C GLU A 101 -8.43 3.36 5.52
N GLU A 102 -8.64 2.36 4.67
CA GLU A 102 -9.83 1.51 4.68
C GLU A 102 -9.60 0.31 5.61
N PRO A 103 -10.50 0.05 6.58
CA PRO A 103 -10.32 -1.04 7.52
C PRO A 103 -10.49 -2.40 6.84
N ILE A 104 -9.61 -3.33 7.17
CA ILE A 104 -9.69 -4.72 6.73
C ILE A 104 -10.56 -5.50 7.73
N PRO A 105 -11.69 -6.11 7.31
CA PRO A 105 -12.52 -6.89 8.22
C PRO A 105 -11.73 -8.07 8.83
N ALA A 106 -11.87 -8.32 10.12
CA ALA A 106 -11.12 -9.37 10.83
C ALA A 106 -11.24 -10.76 10.17
N ALA A 107 -12.45 -11.11 9.67
CA ALA A 107 -12.65 -12.36 8.93
C ALA A 107 -11.82 -12.43 7.64
N VAL A 108 -11.70 -11.32 6.91
CA VAL A 108 -10.87 -11.23 5.70
C VAL A 108 -9.38 -11.33 6.07
N ALA A 109 -8.96 -10.68 7.14
CA ALA A 109 -7.59 -10.75 7.63
C ALA A 109 -7.20 -12.20 7.97
N SER A 110 -8.03 -12.92 8.74
CA SER A 110 -7.77 -14.33 9.07
C SER A 110 -7.78 -15.23 7.83
N ASP A 111 -8.69 -14.99 6.86
CA ASP A 111 -8.69 -15.73 5.58
C ASP A 111 -7.35 -15.57 4.83
N VAL A 112 -6.78 -14.35 4.83
CA VAL A 112 -5.46 -14.09 4.22
C VAL A 112 -4.35 -14.76 5.02
N CYS A 113 -4.35 -14.68 6.35
CA CYS A 113 -3.36 -15.37 7.19
C CYS A 113 -3.35 -16.88 6.89
N GLN A 114 -4.52 -17.52 6.87
CA GLN A 114 -4.64 -18.94 6.56
C GLN A 114 -4.20 -19.27 5.13
N PHE A 115 -4.47 -18.38 4.17
CA PHE A 115 -4.00 -18.55 2.80
C PHE A 115 -2.46 -18.48 2.71
N LEU A 116 -1.84 -17.48 3.33
CA LEU A 116 -0.39 -17.32 3.33
C LEU A 116 0.30 -18.46 4.10
N ALA A 117 -0.31 -18.97 5.17
CA ALA A 117 0.16 -20.16 5.87
C ALA A 117 0.27 -21.37 4.93
N ARG A 118 -0.74 -21.58 4.05
CA ARG A 118 -0.68 -22.64 3.02
C ARG A 118 0.36 -22.40 1.92
N CYS A 119 0.81 -21.15 1.76
CA CYS A 119 1.89 -20.80 0.83
C CYS A 119 3.27 -20.93 1.47
N GLN A 120 3.38 -21.14 2.79
CA GLN A 120 4.66 -21.30 3.45
C GLN A 120 5.27 -22.67 3.14
N SER A 121 6.56 -22.70 2.86
CA SER A 121 7.30 -23.94 2.58
C SER A 121 7.80 -24.58 3.88
N PRO A 122 7.82 -25.93 3.98
CA PRO A 122 8.40 -26.62 5.14
C PRO A 122 9.91 -26.39 5.30
N THR A 123 10.59 -25.91 4.25
CA THR A 123 12.03 -25.57 4.27
C THR A 123 12.28 -24.07 4.48
N GLY A 124 11.25 -23.32 4.88
CA GLY A 124 11.32 -21.87 5.10
C GLY A 124 10.97 -21.04 3.86
N GLY A 125 10.54 -19.81 4.10
CA GLY A 125 10.03 -18.88 3.08
C GLY A 125 8.61 -19.19 2.62
N PHE A 126 8.06 -18.31 1.78
CA PHE A 126 6.76 -18.47 1.14
C PHE A 126 6.91 -18.68 -0.37
N ALA A 127 5.99 -19.45 -0.93
CA ALA A 127 5.88 -19.75 -2.35
C ALA A 127 4.84 -18.87 -3.04
N GLY A 128 4.84 -18.88 -4.37
CA GLY A 128 3.89 -18.13 -5.20
C GLY A 128 2.42 -18.53 -5.04
N GLY A 129 2.19 -19.74 -4.52
CA GLY A 129 0.89 -20.30 -4.17
C GLY A 129 1.05 -21.63 -3.42
N PRO A 130 -0.02 -22.21 -2.88
CA PRO A 130 0.05 -23.47 -2.14
C PRO A 130 0.65 -24.60 -2.99
N GLY A 131 1.61 -25.33 -2.41
CA GLY A 131 2.29 -26.44 -3.08
C GLY A 131 3.38 -26.05 -4.08
N GLN A 132 3.62 -24.75 -4.32
CA GLN A 132 4.74 -24.28 -5.13
C GLN A 132 6.04 -24.21 -4.30
N HIS A 133 7.18 -24.00 -4.97
CA HIS A 133 8.46 -23.82 -4.29
C HIS A 133 8.58 -22.42 -3.68
N ALA A 134 9.20 -22.35 -2.50
CA ALA A 134 9.52 -21.07 -1.87
C ALA A 134 10.38 -20.20 -2.78
N HIS A 135 10.09 -18.90 -2.79
CA HIS A 135 10.86 -17.92 -3.55
C HIS A 135 10.91 -16.60 -2.76
N LEU A 136 12.01 -15.86 -2.91
CA LEU A 136 12.23 -14.63 -2.13
C LEU A 136 11.17 -13.56 -2.43
N ALA A 137 10.74 -13.43 -3.68
CA ALA A 137 9.72 -12.44 -4.07
C ALA A 137 8.36 -12.65 -3.35
N PRO A 138 7.70 -13.84 -3.42
CA PRO A 138 6.48 -14.07 -2.65
C PRO A 138 6.73 -14.14 -1.14
N THR A 139 7.94 -14.47 -0.67
CA THR A 139 8.32 -14.36 0.75
C THR A 139 8.23 -12.91 1.23
N TYR A 140 8.84 -11.97 0.49
CA TYR A 140 8.76 -10.54 0.78
C TYR A 140 7.29 -10.06 0.83
N ALA A 141 6.51 -10.42 -0.18
CA ALA A 141 5.11 -10.02 -0.26
C ALA A 141 4.28 -10.60 0.90
N ALA A 142 4.43 -11.88 1.21
CA ALA A 142 3.71 -12.54 2.30
C ALA A 142 4.03 -11.90 3.66
N VAL A 143 5.31 -11.65 3.94
CA VAL A 143 5.74 -11.01 5.19
C VAL A 143 5.11 -9.62 5.33
N ASN A 144 5.20 -8.78 4.31
CA ASN A 144 4.62 -7.45 4.37
C ASN A 144 3.09 -7.47 4.49
N ALA A 145 2.41 -8.40 3.80
CA ALA A 145 0.97 -8.58 3.93
C ALA A 145 0.57 -8.95 5.37
N LEU A 146 1.33 -9.83 6.03
CA LEU A 146 1.11 -10.19 7.44
C LEU A 146 1.41 -9.02 8.38
N CYS A 147 2.44 -8.22 8.09
CA CYS A 147 2.73 -7.00 8.85
C CYS A 147 1.63 -5.93 8.73
N ILE A 148 1.04 -5.75 7.54
CA ILE A 148 -0.09 -4.84 7.34
C ILE A 148 -1.32 -5.31 8.13
N ILE A 149 -1.56 -6.62 8.19
CA ILE A 149 -2.65 -7.18 9.03
C ILE A 149 -2.37 -6.90 10.52
N GLY A 150 -1.13 -7.06 10.96
CA GLY A 150 -0.65 -6.56 12.24
C GLY A 150 -1.24 -7.26 13.49
N THR A 151 -1.84 -8.44 13.34
CA THR A 151 -2.39 -9.23 14.45
C THR A 151 -1.39 -10.29 14.92
N GLU A 152 -1.54 -10.77 16.17
CA GLU A 152 -0.73 -11.89 16.68
C GLU A 152 -0.85 -13.12 15.79
N GLU A 153 -2.07 -13.46 15.33
CA GLU A 153 -2.31 -14.54 14.36
C GLU A 153 -1.43 -14.38 13.12
N ALA A 154 -1.35 -13.17 12.55
CA ALA A 154 -0.56 -12.92 11.35
C ALA A 154 0.94 -13.11 11.59
N TYR A 155 1.44 -12.64 12.73
CA TYR A 155 2.86 -12.79 13.09
C TYR A 155 3.25 -14.25 13.37
N ASP A 156 2.35 -15.01 13.99
CA ASP A 156 2.57 -16.41 14.33
C ASP A 156 2.61 -17.34 13.11
N ILE A 157 2.08 -16.92 11.96
CA ILE A 157 2.22 -17.65 10.69
C ILE A 157 3.69 -17.74 10.25
N ILE A 158 4.55 -16.79 10.62
CA ILE A 158 5.92 -16.73 10.12
C ILE A 158 6.81 -17.70 10.90
N ASP A 159 7.17 -18.83 10.29
CA ASP A 159 8.17 -19.73 10.86
C ASP A 159 9.57 -19.10 10.76
N ARG A 160 10.08 -18.64 11.91
CA ARG A 160 11.39 -18.00 12.05
C ARG A 160 12.52 -18.99 12.34
N TYR A 161 12.20 -20.23 12.72
CA TYR A 161 13.15 -21.21 13.25
C TYR A 161 13.44 -22.33 12.26
N CYS A 162 12.64 -22.46 11.19
CA CYS A 162 13.04 -23.29 10.06
C CYS A 162 14.35 -22.73 9.48
N PRO A 163 15.47 -23.48 9.52
CA PRO A 163 16.77 -22.99 9.12
C PRO A 163 16.71 -22.57 7.66
N PRO A 164 16.84 -21.26 7.35
CA PRO A 164 16.75 -20.84 5.98
C PRO A 164 18.09 -21.13 5.32
N ALA A 165 18.08 -21.83 4.19
CA ALA A 165 19.16 -21.68 3.23
C ALA A 165 19.28 -20.22 2.73
N MET A 166 18.27 -19.37 2.94
CA MET A 166 18.34 -17.93 2.68
C MET A 166 17.48 -17.08 3.63
N PHE A 167 18.15 -16.42 4.57
CA PHE A 167 17.78 -15.17 5.26
C PHE A 167 16.83 -15.18 6.46
N THR A 168 17.44 -14.91 7.63
CA THR A 168 16.85 -14.53 8.94
C THR A 168 16.93 -12.99 9.17
N PHE A 169 17.02 -12.15 8.14
CA PHE A 169 17.63 -10.81 8.34
C PHE A 169 16.72 -9.58 8.48
N SER A 170 15.38 -9.65 8.55
CA SER A 170 14.61 -8.38 8.71
C SER A 170 13.33 -8.38 9.56
N ILE A 171 12.90 -9.50 10.15
CA ILE A 171 11.66 -9.52 10.96
C ILE A 171 11.92 -9.36 12.46
N GLN A 172 13.17 -9.39 12.93
CA GLN A 172 13.52 -9.20 14.34
C GLN A 172 13.29 -7.78 14.89
N ARG A 173 12.72 -6.85 14.12
CA ARG A 173 12.41 -5.48 14.57
C ARG A 173 10.93 -5.10 14.61
N ILE A 174 10.01 -5.99 14.21
CA ILE A 174 8.56 -5.66 14.20
C ILE A 174 7.82 -6.20 15.44
N THR A 175 8.42 -7.09 16.23
CA THR A 175 7.80 -7.55 17.47
C THR A 175 8.10 -6.61 18.64
N VAL A 176 7.05 -5.88 19.06
CA VAL A 176 6.73 -5.51 20.45
C VAL A 176 7.55 -4.36 21.08
N GLU A 177 7.06 -3.12 20.95
CA GLU A 177 7.24 -2.08 21.98
C GLU A 177 6.32 -2.38 23.19
N GLU A 178 6.54 -3.51 23.87
CA GLU A 178 6.12 -3.67 25.27
C GLU A 178 7.39 -3.86 26.10
N SER A 179 8.06 -2.74 26.40
CA SER A 179 8.92 -2.53 27.58
C SER A 179 9.72 -1.23 27.40
N CYS A 180 9.08 -0.07 27.56
CA CYS A 180 9.81 1.15 27.93
C CYS A 180 9.27 1.62 29.27
N SER A 181 9.80 1.01 30.34
CA SER A 181 9.77 1.58 31.68
C SER A 181 10.47 2.94 31.65
N GLU A 182 9.67 3.99 31.71
CA GLU A 182 9.90 5.21 32.48
C GLU A 182 11.38 5.61 32.68
N SER A 183 12.03 6.11 31.63
CA SER A 183 13.21 6.97 31.79
C SER A 183 13.44 7.88 30.59
N ARG A 184 12.76 9.02 30.62
CA ARG A 184 13.29 10.37 30.34
C ARG A 184 14.54 10.43 29.44
N LEU A 185 14.37 10.65 28.14
CA LEU A 185 15.31 11.45 27.32
C LEU A 185 14.54 12.18 26.20
N THR A 186 14.76 13.48 26.13
CA THR A 186 14.10 14.48 25.28
C THR A 186 14.71 14.51 23.87
N GLY A 187 13.88 14.40 22.81
CA GLY A 187 14.28 14.63 21.42
C GLY A 187 13.07 14.78 20.48
N PRO A 188 13.15 15.58 19.40
CA PRO A 188 11.97 16.09 18.68
C PRO A 188 11.61 15.21 17.49
N PHE A 189 11.06 14.02 17.72
CA PHE A 189 10.29 13.29 16.70
C PHE A 189 9.16 12.56 17.44
N GLN A 190 8.06 13.27 17.65
CA GLN A 190 6.86 12.68 18.24
C GLN A 190 6.08 11.90 17.18
N CYS A 191 5.88 10.63 17.48
CA CYS A 191 5.02 9.68 16.80
C CYS A 191 3.63 10.27 16.55
N TRP A 192 3.15 10.10 15.33
CA TRP A 192 1.77 10.37 14.97
C TRP A 192 0.91 9.20 15.43
N GLY A 193 -0.13 9.51 16.21
CA GLY A 193 -1.28 8.64 16.40
C GLY A 193 -1.38 7.91 17.73
N VAL A 194 -1.86 8.59 18.78
CA VAL A 194 -2.90 8.06 19.69
C VAL A 194 -3.61 9.26 20.35
N LEU A 195 -4.78 9.65 19.84
CA LEU A 195 -5.80 10.39 20.60
C LEU A 195 -7.08 10.49 19.78
N HIS A 196 -8.00 9.54 19.97
CA HIS A 196 -9.42 9.84 20.28
C HIS A 196 -10.25 8.55 20.36
N GLN A 197 -10.19 7.87 21.50
CA GLN A 197 -11.37 7.23 22.09
C GLN A 197 -11.06 6.95 23.57
N THR A 198 -11.56 7.82 24.45
CA THR A 198 -12.09 7.50 25.78
C THR A 198 -12.42 8.80 26.53
N GLY A 199 -13.64 8.89 27.07
CA GLY A 199 -13.90 9.63 28.32
C GLY A 199 -14.36 11.09 28.25
N ARG A 200 -15.61 11.35 27.86
CA ARG A 200 -16.39 12.42 28.52
C ARG A 200 -17.14 11.81 29.70
N ASN A 201 -16.54 11.87 30.89
CA ASN A 201 -17.27 11.93 32.16
C ASN A 201 -16.59 13.00 33.01
N GLY A 202 -17.10 14.24 32.87
CA GLY A 202 -16.68 15.40 33.63
C GLY A 202 -17.37 15.44 34.99
N PHE A 203 -16.54 15.50 36.02
CA PHE A 203 -16.88 15.76 37.41
C PHE A 203 -17.57 17.14 37.55
N GLY A 204 -18.73 17.21 38.19
CA GLY A 204 -19.39 18.46 38.56
C GLY A 204 -19.77 18.46 40.04
N ARG A 205 -18.97 19.12 40.87
CA ARG A 205 -19.36 19.49 42.24
C ARG A 205 -20.42 20.59 42.20
N ARG A 206 -21.51 20.44 42.95
CA ARG A 206 -22.29 21.55 43.57
C ARG A 206 -23.09 20.97 44.75
N VAL A 207 -22.68 21.25 45.99
CA VAL A 207 -23.33 22.15 46.97
C VAL A 207 -24.84 21.91 47.12
N GLY A 208 -25.26 21.47 48.31
CA GLY A 208 -26.66 21.24 48.71
C GLY A 208 -26.77 20.01 49.60
#